data_AF-A0A4P5R5S2-F1
#
_entry.id   AF-A0A4P5R5S2-F1
#
_cell.length_a   1.000
_cell.length_b   1.000
_cell.length_c   1.000
_cell.angle_alpha   90.00
_cell.angle_beta   90.00
_cell.angle_gamma   90.00
#
_symmetry.space_group_name_H-M   'P 1'
#
loop_
_entity.id
_entity.type
_entity.pdbx_description
1 polymer ?
#
loop_
_entity_poly.entity_id
_entity_poly.type
_entity_poly.pdbx_seq_one_letter_code
_entity_poly.pdbx_strand_id
1 'polypeptide(L)'
;MIITDTRPVARTLLRSKPIPNTRQDRIMGALLGAAIGDVMGNAITGLNQEEIREKFGEWGISSPPYESLVSHNFQLTLFALDALINCTQKSQRLSVKEIAECLIKCLKEWETVVNHPNLFHGINHLADRNSVCTDFMKNYPLWRFKRPGIKTSKTNISDQINPMLIALLLCANLKTVQEVSLELNKAFGTTEIGLDIDLFTSLFSNTESLTKENKVKGLSVMCEKINQSKRPDLMGMIAGFEHGAKYGIKAFKQIWYLRIDAMILNEQMGWRVARNIKSF
;
A
#
# COMPACT_ATOMS: atom_id res chain seq x y z
N MET A 1 -21.55 -17.32 11.98
CA MET A 1 -20.66 -18.32 11.36
C MET A 1 -19.94 -17.64 10.21
N ILE A 2 -18.75 -17.09 10.46
CA ILE A 2 -17.95 -16.42 9.43
C ILE A 2 -17.35 -17.52 8.58
N ILE A 3 -17.79 -17.64 7.33
CA ILE A 3 -17.13 -18.52 6.37
C ILE A 3 -15.75 -17.91 6.13
N THR A 4 -14.74 -18.46 6.79
CA THR A 4 -13.33 -18.18 6.56
C THR A 4 -12.92 -18.82 5.23
N ASP A 5 -13.42 -18.27 4.14
CA ASP A 5 -12.96 -18.64 2.79
C ASP A 5 -11.56 -18.02 2.62
N THR A 6 -10.53 -18.77 3.02
CA THR A 6 -9.11 -18.42 2.92
C THR A 6 -8.59 -18.36 1.47
N ARG A 7 -9.46 -18.26 0.46
CA ARG A 7 -9.08 -18.30 -0.96
C ARG A 7 -9.62 -17.17 -1.85
N PRO A 8 -9.54 -15.87 -1.48
CA PRO A 8 -9.80 -14.78 -2.43
C PRO A 8 -8.76 -14.76 -3.57
N VAL A 9 -7.48 -14.92 -3.23
CA VAL A 9 -6.35 -14.87 -4.19
C VAL A 9 -6.50 -15.92 -5.28
N ALA A 10 -6.93 -17.14 -4.91
CA ALA A 10 -7.14 -18.22 -5.85
C ALA A 10 -8.26 -17.92 -6.85
N ARG A 11 -9.40 -17.33 -6.43
CA ARG A 11 -10.51 -17.02 -7.36
C ARG A 11 -10.12 -15.99 -8.42
N THR A 12 -9.32 -14.99 -8.05
CA THR A 12 -8.87 -13.95 -8.98
C THR A 12 -7.78 -14.48 -9.93
N LEU A 13 -6.89 -15.36 -9.44
CA LEU A 13 -5.80 -15.96 -10.22
C LEU A 13 -6.22 -17.15 -11.09
N LEU A 14 -7.27 -17.90 -10.71
CA LEU A 14 -7.80 -19.07 -11.43
C LEU A 14 -8.76 -18.70 -12.57
N ARG A 15 -8.98 -17.41 -12.85
CA ARG A 15 -9.72 -17.00 -14.04
C ARG A 15 -8.93 -17.36 -15.29
N SER A 16 -9.42 -18.37 -16.02
CA SER A 16 -8.88 -18.89 -17.28
C SER A 16 -9.03 -17.91 -18.45
N LYS A 17 -9.98 -16.96 -18.37
CA LYS A 17 -10.08 -15.87 -19.34
C LYS A 17 -9.05 -14.77 -19.01
N PRO A 18 -8.40 -14.16 -20.02
CA PRO A 18 -7.65 -12.92 -19.82
C PRO A 18 -8.61 -11.93 -19.14
N ILE A 19 -8.27 -11.48 -17.93
CA ILE A 19 -8.96 -10.32 -17.39
C ILE A 19 -8.38 -9.15 -18.23
N PRO A 20 -9.21 -8.37 -18.94
CA PRO A 20 -8.70 -7.21 -19.65
C PRO A 20 -7.95 -6.33 -18.64
N ASN A 21 -6.86 -5.68 -19.06
CA ASN A 21 -6.07 -4.78 -18.20
C ASN A 21 -6.86 -3.49 -17.89
N THR A 22 -7.98 -3.68 -17.20
CA THR A 22 -8.95 -2.67 -16.82
C THR A 22 -8.39 -1.78 -15.73
N ARG A 23 -8.99 -0.60 -15.53
CA ARG A 23 -8.62 0.29 -14.42
C ARG A 23 -8.69 -0.44 -13.06
N GLN A 24 -9.65 -1.34 -12.89
CA GLN A 24 -9.78 -2.17 -11.69
C GLN A 24 -8.58 -3.13 -11.51
N ASP A 25 -8.18 -3.82 -12.57
CA ASP A 25 -7.00 -4.71 -12.54
C ASP A 25 -5.71 -3.97 -12.21
N ARG A 26 -5.58 -2.73 -12.71
CA ARG A 26 -4.45 -1.85 -12.43
C ARG A 26 -4.41 -1.39 -10.98
N ILE A 27 -5.57 -1.07 -10.38
CA ILE A 27 -5.67 -0.71 -8.96
C ILE A 27 -5.33 -1.88 -8.07
N MET A 28 -5.86 -3.06 -8.39
CA MET A 28 -5.49 -4.30 -7.71
C MET A 28 -4.00 -4.57 -7.86
N GLY A 29 -3.47 -4.47 -9.08
CA GLY A 29 -2.05 -4.63 -9.36
C GLY A 29 -1.17 -3.68 -8.58
N ALA A 30 -1.52 -2.38 -8.57
CA ALA A 30 -0.79 -1.33 -7.87
C ALA A 30 -0.72 -1.60 -6.36
N LEU A 31 -1.86 -1.90 -5.74
CA LEU A 31 -1.93 -2.15 -4.31
C LEU A 31 -1.23 -3.47 -3.91
N LEU A 32 -1.36 -4.53 -4.72
CA LEU A 32 -0.62 -5.78 -4.53
C LEU A 32 0.88 -5.59 -4.72
N GLY A 33 1.26 -4.81 -5.72
CA GLY A 33 2.63 -4.49 -6.02
C GLY A 33 3.29 -3.68 -4.91
N ALA A 34 2.58 -2.70 -4.35
CA ALA A 34 3.03 -1.96 -3.18
C ALA A 34 3.33 -2.90 -2.00
N ALA A 35 2.49 -3.90 -1.72
CA ALA A 35 2.74 -4.89 -0.67
C ALA A 35 3.97 -5.77 -0.96
N ILE A 36 4.11 -6.24 -2.21
CA ILE A 36 5.25 -7.07 -2.64
C ILE A 36 6.55 -6.29 -2.53
N GLY A 37 6.54 -5.06 -3.01
CA GLY A 37 7.68 -4.18 -2.95
C GLY A 37 8.05 -3.78 -1.53
N ASP A 38 7.05 -3.47 -0.69
CA ASP A 38 7.24 -3.19 0.74
C ASP A 38 8.03 -4.28 1.44
N VAL A 39 7.59 -5.54 1.33
CA VAL A 39 8.27 -6.65 2.00
C VAL A 39 9.66 -6.92 1.44
N MET A 40 9.86 -6.69 0.14
CA MET A 40 11.17 -6.81 -0.48
C MET A 40 12.12 -5.72 0.04
N GLY A 41 11.67 -4.47 0.00
CA GLY A 41 12.42 -3.34 0.52
C GLY A 41 12.79 -3.51 1.99
N ASN A 42 11.79 -3.82 2.81
CA ASN A 42 11.96 -4.02 4.25
C ASN A 42 12.97 -5.15 4.57
N ALA A 43 13.05 -6.20 3.74
CA ALA A 43 13.99 -7.31 3.96
C ALA A 43 15.47 -6.93 3.81
N ILE A 44 15.76 -5.83 3.11
CA ILE A 44 17.12 -5.29 2.90
C ILE A 44 17.33 -3.93 3.57
N THR A 45 16.32 -3.37 4.24
CA THR A 45 16.45 -2.08 4.93
C THR A 45 17.49 -2.14 6.03
N GLY A 46 18.47 -1.22 5.96
CA GLY A 46 19.57 -1.12 6.91
C GLY A 46 20.75 -2.04 6.61
N LEU A 47 20.70 -2.82 5.52
CA LEU A 47 21.83 -3.58 5.02
C LEU A 47 22.64 -2.74 4.02
N ASN A 48 23.94 -2.98 3.97
CA ASN A 48 24.82 -2.50 2.91
C ASN A 48 24.84 -3.47 1.72
N GLN A 49 25.51 -3.08 0.62
CA GLN A 49 25.50 -3.88 -0.62
C GLN A 49 26.18 -5.25 -0.50
N GLU A 50 27.19 -5.37 0.36
CA GLU A 50 27.85 -6.65 0.62
C GLU A 50 26.93 -7.58 1.41
N GLU A 51 26.30 -7.10 2.49
CA GLU A 51 25.33 -7.85 3.28
C GLU A 51 24.11 -8.28 2.45
N ILE A 52 23.65 -7.43 1.53
CA ILE A 52 22.57 -7.77 0.59
C ILE A 52 23.00 -8.93 -0.31
N ARG A 53 24.23 -8.89 -0.85
CA ARG A 53 24.75 -9.97 -1.72
C ARG A 53 24.98 -11.27 -0.96
N GLU A 54 25.50 -11.21 0.26
CA GLU A 54 25.66 -12.39 1.11
C GLU A 54 24.32 -13.06 1.41
N LYS A 55 23.27 -12.27 1.67
CA LYS A 55 21.96 -12.77 2.08
C LYS A 55 21.08 -13.21 0.90
N PHE A 56 21.16 -12.52 -0.23
CA PHE A 56 20.25 -12.71 -1.38
C PHE A 56 20.94 -13.11 -2.68
N GLY A 57 22.27 -13.21 -2.68
CA GLY A 57 23.11 -13.50 -3.85
C GLY A 57 23.52 -12.25 -4.62
N GLU A 58 24.38 -12.42 -5.62
CA GLU A 58 24.99 -11.33 -6.42
C GLU A 58 23.99 -10.33 -7.01
N TRP A 59 22.78 -10.79 -7.33
CA TRP A 59 21.71 -9.97 -7.90
C TRP A 59 20.87 -9.22 -6.86
N GLY A 60 21.19 -9.38 -5.57
CA GLY A 60 20.42 -8.87 -4.45
C GLY A 60 19.01 -9.45 -4.39
N ILE A 61 18.08 -8.70 -3.79
CA ILE A 61 16.72 -9.17 -3.63
C ILE A 61 15.96 -9.20 -4.97
N SER A 62 15.45 -10.38 -5.32
CA SER A 62 14.75 -10.63 -6.59
C SER A 62 13.36 -11.26 -6.41
N SER A 63 12.98 -11.55 -5.17
CA SER A 63 11.63 -12.00 -4.80
C SER A 63 11.35 -11.72 -3.32
N PRO A 64 10.08 -11.62 -2.90
CA PRO A 64 9.73 -11.54 -1.49
C PRO A 64 10.27 -12.74 -0.72
N PRO A 65 10.89 -12.56 0.46
CA PRO A 65 11.23 -13.67 1.35
C PRO A 65 10.00 -14.48 1.76
N TYR A 66 10.19 -15.72 2.21
CA TYR A 66 9.09 -16.49 2.81
C TYR A 66 8.64 -15.86 4.14
N GLU A 67 7.35 -16.00 4.47
CA GLU A 67 6.77 -15.47 5.71
C GLU A 67 7.04 -13.97 5.93
N SER A 68 7.00 -13.22 4.83
CA SER A 68 7.25 -11.80 4.82
C SER A 68 6.14 -11.04 5.54
N LEU A 69 6.57 -10.17 6.45
CA LEU A 69 5.71 -9.25 7.18
C LEU A 69 5.76 -7.87 6.51
N VAL A 70 4.59 -7.31 6.25
CA VAL A 70 4.51 -5.92 5.79
C VAL A 70 5.03 -4.93 6.85
N SER A 71 5.65 -3.86 6.38
CA SER A 71 6.19 -2.78 7.20
C SER A 71 5.10 -1.80 7.63
N HIS A 72 5.45 -0.91 8.56
CA HIS A 72 4.61 0.19 9.01
C HIS A 72 4.10 1.10 7.88
N ASN A 73 4.86 1.28 6.79
CA ASN A 73 4.43 2.08 5.65
C ASN A 73 3.22 1.46 4.96
N PHE A 74 3.26 0.15 4.70
CA PHE A 74 2.14 -0.53 4.07
C PHE A 74 0.94 -0.65 5.02
N GLN A 75 1.19 -0.81 6.32
CA GLN A 75 0.13 -0.72 7.34
C GLN A 75 -0.63 0.61 7.25
N LEU A 76 0.11 1.74 7.22
CA LEU A 76 -0.48 3.07 7.11
C LEU A 76 -1.24 3.26 5.78
N THR A 77 -0.75 2.67 4.68
CA THR A 77 -1.45 2.68 3.39
C THR A 77 -2.83 2.02 3.49
N LEU A 78 -2.93 0.84 4.11
CA LEU A 78 -4.20 0.16 4.31
C LEU A 78 -5.15 0.96 5.21
N PHE A 79 -4.63 1.58 6.26
CA PHE A 79 -5.40 2.47 7.15
C PHE A 79 -5.95 3.67 6.39
N ALA A 80 -5.11 4.34 5.61
CA ALA A 80 -5.51 5.49 4.80
C ALA A 80 -6.60 5.14 3.78
N LEU A 81 -6.48 3.99 3.12
CA LEU A 81 -7.52 3.52 2.20
C LEU A 81 -8.87 3.28 2.91
N ASP A 82 -8.85 2.64 4.08
CA ASP A 82 -10.07 2.41 4.85
C ASP A 82 -10.71 3.73 5.31
N ALA A 83 -9.91 4.67 5.81
CA ALA A 83 -10.34 5.99 6.24
C ALA A 83 -10.98 6.78 5.09
N LEU A 84 -10.31 6.84 3.93
CA LEU A 84 -10.81 7.51 2.74
C LEU A 84 -12.16 6.93 2.27
N ILE A 85 -12.27 5.59 2.23
CA ILE A 85 -13.52 4.92 1.82
C ILE A 85 -14.64 5.20 2.83
N ASN A 86 -14.35 5.17 4.13
CA ASN A 86 -15.33 5.47 5.16
C ASN A 86 -15.78 6.93 5.12
N CYS A 87 -14.84 7.88 4.92
CA CYS A 87 -15.11 9.31 4.79
C CYS A 87 -16.04 9.58 3.59
N THR A 88 -15.83 8.93 2.43
CA THR A 88 -16.70 9.10 1.24
C THR A 88 -18.07 8.44 1.36
N GLN A 89 -18.23 7.40 2.18
CA GLN A 89 -19.54 6.82 2.42
C GLN A 89 -20.43 7.71 3.30
N LYS A 90 -19.80 8.54 4.14
CA LYS A 90 -20.49 9.50 5.02
C LYS A 90 -20.86 10.81 4.31
N SER A 91 -20.15 11.17 3.23
CA SER A 91 -20.30 12.45 2.52
C SER A 91 -20.31 12.28 1.00
N GLN A 92 -21.26 12.89 0.29
CA GLN A 92 -21.38 12.77 -1.18
C GLN A 92 -20.16 13.31 -1.96
N ARG A 93 -19.46 14.32 -1.43
CA ARG A 93 -18.26 14.89 -2.02
C ARG A 93 -17.39 15.49 -0.92
N LEU A 94 -16.13 15.07 -0.83
CA LEU A 94 -15.16 15.61 0.11
C LEU A 94 -14.38 16.76 -0.55
N SER A 95 -14.16 17.83 0.20
CA SER A 95 -13.21 18.89 -0.15
C SER A 95 -11.77 18.43 0.11
N VAL A 96 -10.80 19.09 -0.53
CA VAL A 96 -9.36 18.87 -0.30
C VAL A 96 -9.01 18.92 1.18
N LYS A 97 -9.56 19.89 1.90
CA LYS A 97 -9.33 20.08 3.34
C LYS A 97 -9.86 18.90 4.14
N GLU A 98 -11.07 18.43 3.87
CA GLU A 98 -11.65 17.27 4.56
C GLU A 98 -10.86 15.98 4.29
N ILE A 99 -10.33 15.80 3.07
CA ILE A 99 -9.46 14.67 2.74
C ILE A 99 -8.16 14.73 3.55
N ALA A 100 -7.51 15.90 3.60
CA ALA A 100 -6.29 16.10 4.38
C ALA A 100 -6.53 15.87 5.88
N GLU A 101 -7.62 16.40 6.43
CA GLU A 101 -8.02 16.17 7.83
C GLU A 101 -8.32 14.69 8.12
N CYS A 102 -9.00 13.99 7.19
CA CYS A 102 -9.27 12.54 7.28
C CYS A 102 -7.94 11.75 7.34
N LEU A 103 -6.95 12.10 6.51
CA LEU A 103 -5.62 11.46 6.50
C LEU A 103 -4.78 11.78 7.75
N ILE A 104 -4.75 13.03 8.21
CA ILE A 104 -4.04 13.42 9.44
C ILE A 104 -4.62 12.68 10.65
N LYS A 105 -5.95 12.55 10.71
CA LYS A 105 -6.61 11.80 11.77
C LYS A 105 -6.34 10.30 11.68
N CYS A 106 -6.34 9.76 10.45
CA CYS A 106 -6.00 8.37 10.18
C CYS A 106 -4.60 8.01 10.70
N LEU A 107 -3.61 8.88 10.51
CA LEU A 107 -2.26 8.67 11.03
C LEU A 107 -2.26 8.52 12.57
N LYS A 108 -2.97 9.41 13.29
CA LYS A 108 -3.08 9.35 14.75
C LYS A 108 -3.80 8.09 15.23
N GLU A 109 -4.87 7.69 14.54
CA GLU A 109 -5.59 6.44 14.84
C GLU A 109 -4.71 5.22 14.61
N TRP A 110 -3.98 5.17 13.49
CA TRP A 110 -3.02 4.10 13.19
C TRP A 110 -1.92 4.00 14.26
N GLU A 111 -1.30 5.12 14.65
CA GLU A 111 -0.29 5.14 15.71
C GLU A 111 -0.85 4.60 17.02
N THR A 112 -2.08 5.00 17.38
CA THR A 112 -2.76 4.51 18.59
C THR A 112 -2.99 3.00 18.52
N VAL A 113 -3.46 2.47 17.39
CA VAL A 113 -3.73 1.04 17.21
C VAL A 113 -2.45 0.22 17.29
N VAL A 114 -1.38 0.66 16.62
CA VAL A 114 -0.11 -0.09 16.57
C VAL A 114 0.64 -0.04 17.91
N ASN A 115 0.54 1.07 18.65
CA ASN A 115 1.17 1.19 19.98
C ASN A 115 0.35 0.53 21.09
N HIS A 116 -0.97 0.41 20.91
CA HIS A 116 -1.89 -0.14 21.90
C HIS A 116 -2.83 -1.19 21.30
N PRO A 117 -2.31 -2.29 20.72
CA PRO A 117 -3.15 -3.27 20.02
C PRO A 117 -4.20 -3.91 20.93
N ASN A 118 -3.90 -4.09 22.22
CA ASN A 118 -4.83 -4.67 23.18
C ASN A 118 -6.05 -3.78 23.46
N LEU A 119 -5.97 -2.47 23.20
CA LEU A 119 -7.14 -1.61 23.30
C LEU A 119 -8.17 -2.06 22.29
N PHE A 120 -7.80 -2.21 21.01
CA PHE A 120 -8.73 -2.45 19.90
C PHE A 120 -9.17 -3.91 19.73
N HIS A 121 -8.39 -4.87 20.19
CA HIS A 121 -8.75 -6.29 20.03
C HIS A 121 -9.61 -6.81 21.20
N GLY A 122 -10.94 -6.79 21.08
CA GLY A 122 -11.86 -7.33 22.09
C GLY A 122 -13.35 -6.93 21.91
N ILE A 123 -14.24 -7.41 22.79
CA ILE A 123 -15.71 -7.20 22.74
C ILE A 123 -16.12 -5.75 23.14
N ASN A 124 -15.21 -4.95 23.70
CA ASN A 124 -15.53 -3.65 24.28
C ASN A 124 -15.07 -2.45 23.42
N HIS A 125 -15.51 -2.40 22.16
CA HIS A 125 -15.42 -1.16 21.37
C HIS A 125 -16.80 -0.57 21.19
N LEU A 126 -17.10 0.44 21.99
CA LEU A 126 -18.12 1.41 21.62
C LEU A 126 -17.64 2.07 20.32
N ALA A 127 -18.47 2.03 19.28
CA ALA A 127 -18.18 2.70 18.01
C ALA A 127 -17.85 4.17 18.28
N ASP A 128 -16.57 4.55 18.17
CA ASP A 128 -16.19 5.96 18.23
C ASP A 128 -16.73 6.64 16.98
N ARG A 129 -17.79 7.43 17.15
CA ARG A 129 -18.44 8.16 16.06
C ARG A 129 -17.50 9.15 15.39
N ASN A 130 -16.44 9.57 16.08
CA ASN A 130 -15.44 10.45 15.53
C ASN A 130 -14.41 9.68 14.68
N SER A 131 -14.29 8.36 14.81
CA SER A 131 -13.25 7.59 14.13
C SER A 131 -13.37 7.66 12.60
N VAL A 132 -12.24 7.88 11.93
CA VAL A 132 -12.17 7.86 10.46
C VAL A 132 -11.98 6.45 9.93
N CYS A 133 -11.28 5.57 10.67
CA CYS A 133 -11.15 4.17 10.30
C CYS A 133 -12.33 3.34 10.81
N THR A 134 -12.71 2.31 10.06
CA THR A 134 -13.72 1.35 10.46
C THR A 134 -13.22 0.45 11.59
N ASP A 135 -14.15 -0.08 12.38
CA ASP A 135 -13.81 -1.07 13.41
C ASP A 135 -13.24 -2.36 12.80
N PHE A 136 -13.65 -2.72 11.57
CA PHE A 136 -13.03 -3.80 10.80
C PHE A 136 -11.52 -3.59 10.70
N MET A 137 -11.10 -2.39 10.33
CA MET A 137 -9.71 -2.07 10.15
C MET A 137 -8.99 -2.07 11.49
N LYS A 138 -9.50 -1.38 12.51
CA LYS A 138 -8.86 -1.29 13.85
C LYS A 138 -8.71 -2.64 14.55
N ASN A 139 -9.64 -3.57 14.32
CA ASN A 139 -9.66 -4.88 14.99
C ASN A 139 -8.96 -5.98 14.20
N TYR A 140 -8.38 -5.67 13.03
CA TYR A 140 -7.77 -6.68 12.18
C TYR A 140 -6.48 -7.24 12.81
N PRO A 141 -6.28 -8.57 12.87
CA PRO A 141 -5.16 -9.19 13.61
C PRO A 141 -3.75 -8.74 13.18
N LEU A 142 -3.60 -8.14 11.99
CA LEU A 142 -2.31 -7.67 11.45
C LEU A 142 -1.61 -6.65 12.38
N TRP A 143 -2.36 -5.92 13.22
CA TRP A 143 -1.80 -4.88 14.10
C TRP A 143 -1.39 -5.41 15.47
N ARG A 144 -1.70 -6.66 15.81
CA ARG A 144 -1.41 -7.25 17.13
C ARG A 144 0.07 -7.27 17.48
N PHE A 145 0.93 -7.23 16.47
CA PHE A 145 2.37 -7.30 16.63
C PHE A 145 3.03 -6.04 16.07
N LYS A 146 3.96 -5.47 16.85
CA LYS A 146 4.80 -4.36 16.39
C LYS A 146 5.62 -4.84 15.20
N ARG A 147 5.55 -4.10 14.09
CA ARG A 147 6.18 -4.50 12.82
C ARG A 147 7.60 -3.96 12.66
N PRO A 148 8.43 -4.61 11.82
CA PRO A 148 9.75 -4.11 11.45
C PRO A 148 9.67 -2.69 10.87
N GLY A 149 10.76 -1.92 11.05
CA GLY A 149 10.88 -0.57 10.51
C GLY A 149 10.33 0.55 11.39
N ILE A 150 9.59 0.26 12.48
CA ILE A 150 9.22 1.27 13.48
C ILE A 150 10.46 1.59 14.35
N LYS A 151 11.42 2.33 13.79
CA LYS A 151 12.50 2.96 14.56
C LYS A 151 11.91 4.24 15.15
N THR A 152 11.36 4.14 16.36
CA THR A 152 10.73 5.21 17.14
C THR A 152 11.66 6.37 17.52
N SER A 153 12.88 6.46 16.98
CA SER A 153 13.77 7.59 17.20
C SER A 153 13.77 8.48 15.95
N LYS A 154 12.80 9.40 15.89
CA LYS A 154 12.63 10.44 14.85
C LYS A 154 12.42 9.88 13.43
N THR A 155 11.30 9.21 13.18
CA THR A 155 10.77 9.11 11.81
C THR A 155 10.57 10.52 11.27
N ASN A 156 11.15 10.82 10.11
CA ASN A 156 10.93 12.09 9.45
C ASN A 156 9.44 12.15 9.09
N ILE A 157 8.77 13.28 9.33
CA ILE A 157 7.32 13.37 9.11
C ILE A 157 6.97 13.11 7.63
N SER A 158 7.91 13.38 6.71
CA SER A 158 7.79 13.01 5.29
C SER A 158 7.67 11.49 5.04
N ASP A 159 8.19 10.64 5.93
CA ASP A 159 8.07 9.17 5.84
C ASP A 159 6.61 8.71 5.99
N GLN A 160 5.79 9.50 6.70
CA GLN A 160 4.38 9.18 6.95
C GLN A 160 3.47 9.68 5.81
N ILE A 161 3.88 10.70 5.07
CA ILE A 161 3.09 11.29 3.98
C ILE A 161 3.02 10.35 2.77
N ASN A 162 4.13 9.72 2.39
CA ASN A 162 4.18 8.90 1.16
C ASN A 162 3.18 7.72 1.16
N PRO A 163 3.04 6.93 2.25
CA PRO A 163 2.00 5.90 2.34
C PRO A 163 0.57 6.43 2.16
N MET A 164 0.29 7.62 2.71
CA MET A 164 -1.04 8.25 2.59
C MET A 164 -1.29 8.75 1.16
N LEU A 165 -0.26 9.29 0.49
CA LEU A 165 -0.37 9.69 -0.92
C LEU A 165 -0.51 8.49 -1.85
N ILE A 166 0.16 7.36 -1.58
CA ILE A 166 -0.04 6.10 -2.31
C ILE A 166 -1.51 5.65 -2.20
N ALA A 167 -2.10 5.73 -1.01
CA ALA A 167 -3.52 5.44 -0.82
C ALA A 167 -4.40 6.41 -1.63
N LEU A 168 -4.11 7.71 -1.57
CA LEU A 168 -4.88 8.75 -2.26
C LEU A 168 -4.81 8.61 -3.79
N LEU A 169 -3.65 8.24 -4.34
CA LEU A 169 -3.44 8.00 -5.78
C LEU A 169 -4.37 6.90 -6.34
N LEU A 170 -4.83 5.96 -5.51
CA LEU A 170 -5.78 4.93 -5.93
C LEU A 170 -7.22 5.43 -5.97
N CYS A 171 -7.52 6.49 -5.22
CA CYS A 171 -8.87 6.98 -4.99
C CYS A 171 -9.17 8.24 -5.80
N ALA A 172 -8.23 9.19 -5.91
CA ALA A 172 -8.49 10.53 -6.42
C ALA A 172 -7.83 10.83 -7.78
N ASN A 173 -8.23 11.94 -8.40
CA ASN A 173 -7.60 12.47 -9.61
C ASN A 173 -6.31 13.25 -9.30
N LEU A 174 -5.49 13.52 -10.33
CA LEU A 174 -4.19 14.20 -10.19
C LEU A 174 -4.28 15.50 -9.41
N LYS A 175 -5.22 16.37 -9.77
CA LYS A 175 -5.39 17.70 -9.16
C LYS A 175 -5.66 17.56 -7.66
N THR A 176 -6.57 16.68 -7.28
CA THR A 176 -6.88 16.43 -5.87
C THR A 176 -5.67 15.87 -5.10
N VAL A 177 -4.90 14.96 -5.70
CA VAL A 177 -3.69 14.40 -5.06
C VAL A 177 -2.65 15.51 -4.83
N GLN A 178 -2.41 16.36 -5.82
CA GLN A 178 -1.49 17.49 -5.71
C GLN A 178 -1.96 18.47 -4.62
N GLU A 179 -3.23 18.89 -4.64
CA GLU A 179 -3.78 19.84 -3.65
C GLU A 179 -3.74 19.29 -2.22
N VAL A 180 -4.09 18.02 -2.02
CA VAL A 180 -4.01 17.38 -0.70
C VAL A 180 -2.56 17.24 -0.24
N SER A 181 -1.64 16.90 -1.16
CA SER A 181 -0.20 16.85 -0.88
C SER A 181 0.31 18.19 -0.31
N LEU A 182 -0.11 19.32 -0.88
CA LEU A 182 0.23 20.65 -0.33
C LEU A 182 -0.33 20.86 1.08
N GLU A 183 -1.57 20.45 1.34
CA GLU A 183 -2.18 20.57 2.68
C GLU A 183 -1.48 19.68 3.72
N LEU A 184 -1.10 18.45 3.36
CA LEU A 184 -0.33 17.58 4.25
C LEU A 184 1.05 18.18 4.54
N ASN A 185 1.76 18.68 3.53
CA ASN A 185 3.05 19.35 3.69
C ASN A 185 2.96 20.54 4.66
N LYS A 186 1.92 21.37 4.53
CA LYS A 186 1.66 22.48 5.46
C LYS A 186 1.43 21.98 6.88
N ALA A 187 0.60 20.96 7.05
CA ALA A 187 0.26 20.41 8.36
C ALA A 187 1.45 19.77 9.07
N PHE A 188 2.37 19.18 8.31
CA PHE A 188 3.51 18.41 8.81
C PHE A 188 4.85 19.15 8.78
N GLY A 189 4.90 20.35 8.20
CA GLY A 189 6.10 21.19 8.19
C GLY A 189 7.25 20.61 7.36
N THR A 190 6.94 19.91 6.25
CA THR A 190 7.94 19.31 5.36
C THR A 190 7.64 19.61 3.89
N THR A 191 8.68 19.60 3.05
CA THR A 191 8.59 19.87 1.60
C THR A 191 9.03 18.68 0.73
N GLU A 192 9.57 17.61 1.32
CA GLU A 192 10.09 16.47 0.57
C GLU A 192 9.05 15.35 0.48
N ILE A 193 8.45 15.23 -0.70
CA ILE A 193 7.64 14.08 -1.09
C ILE A 193 8.48 13.22 -2.02
N GLY A 194 8.65 11.95 -1.67
CA GLY A 194 9.46 11.00 -2.44
C GLY A 194 8.73 10.39 -3.65
N LEU A 195 7.56 10.93 -4.01
CA LEU A 195 6.66 10.41 -5.03
C LEU A 195 6.57 11.38 -6.21
N ASP A 196 6.78 10.87 -7.42
CA ASP A 196 6.47 11.57 -8.67
C ASP A 196 4.96 11.43 -8.98
N ILE A 197 4.15 12.32 -8.39
CA ILE A 197 2.68 12.29 -8.45
C ILE A 197 2.17 12.28 -9.90
N ASP A 198 2.86 12.99 -10.80
CA ASP A 198 2.47 13.12 -12.20
C ASP A 198 2.70 11.80 -12.95
N LEU A 199 3.87 11.16 -12.73
CA LEU A 199 4.14 9.81 -13.22
C LEU A 199 3.06 8.84 -12.75
N PHE A 200 2.78 8.80 -11.45
CA PHE A 200 1.85 7.84 -10.86
C PHE A 200 0.43 7.94 -11.43
N THR A 201 -0.06 9.15 -11.67
CA THR A 201 -1.41 9.31 -12.22
C THR A 201 -1.47 8.88 -13.70
N SER A 202 -0.40 9.11 -14.46
CA SER A 202 -0.32 8.67 -15.86
C SER A 202 -0.37 7.14 -16.02
N LEU A 203 0.06 6.36 -15.00
CA LEU A 203 0.11 4.90 -15.06
C LEU A 203 -1.27 4.24 -15.15
N PHE A 204 -2.32 4.87 -14.64
CA PHE A 204 -3.70 4.36 -14.76
C PHE A 204 -4.34 4.68 -16.11
N SER A 205 -3.79 5.64 -16.85
CA SER A 205 -4.23 6.05 -18.18
C SER A 205 -3.50 5.29 -19.30
N ASN A 206 -2.31 4.76 -19.00
CA ASN A 206 -1.51 4.02 -19.97
C ASN A 206 -2.14 2.65 -20.26
N THR A 207 -2.28 2.27 -21.53
CA THR A 207 -2.96 1.03 -21.97
C THR A 207 -2.00 -0.09 -22.35
N GLU A 208 -0.72 0.01 -21.96
CA GLU A 208 0.30 -0.97 -22.36
C GLU A 208 -0.14 -2.42 -22.05
N SER A 209 -0.12 -3.27 -23.09
CA SER A 209 -0.51 -4.67 -22.99
C SER A 209 0.57 -5.48 -22.28
N LEU A 210 0.17 -6.33 -21.34
CA LEU A 210 1.11 -7.19 -20.62
C LEU A 210 1.69 -8.27 -21.54
N THR A 211 2.93 -8.07 -22.01
CA THR A 211 3.72 -9.12 -22.68
C THR A 211 4.62 -9.83 -21.66
N LYS A 212 5.04 -11.07 -21.97
CA LYS A 212 6.00 -11.80 -21.14
C LYS A 212 7.32 -11.02 -20.98
N GLU A 213 7.77 -10.40 -22.05
CA GLU A 213 9.00 -9.60 -22.08
C GLU A 213 8.90 -8.36 -21.18
N ASN A 214 7.86 -7.52 -21.35
CA ASN A 214 7.70 -6.31 -20.54
C ASN A 214 7.43 -6.63 -19.06
N LYS A 215 6.79 -7.77 -18.78
CA LYS A 215 6.65 -8.30 -17.41
C LYS A 215 8.01 -8.58 -16.77
N VAL A 216 8.87 -9.33 -17.46
CA VAL A 216 10.20 -9.71 -16.94
C VAL A 216 11.07 -8.46 -16.79
N LYS A 217 11.11 -7.61 -17.82
CA LYS A 217 11.84 -6.34 -17.78
C LYS A 217 11.38 -5.44 -16.65
N GLY A 218 10.06 -5.27 -16.47
CA GLY A 218 9.49 -4.46 -15.39
C GLY A 218 9.84 -4.98 -13.99
N LEU A 219 9.78 -6.31 -13.79
CA LEU A 219 10.19 -6.92 -12.51
C LEU A 219 11.69 -6.71 -12.26
N SER A 220 12.54 -6.81 -13.28
CA SER A 220 13.97 -6.53 -13.16
C SER A 220 14.22 -5.08 -12.73
N VAL A 221 13.57 -4.12 -13.39
CA VAL A 221 13.66 -2.69 -13.04
C VAL A 221 13.17 -2.43 -11.62
N MET A 222 12.06 -3.06 -11.20
CA MET A 222 11.56 -2.96 -9.83
C MET A 222 12.60 -3.46 -8.82
N CYS A 223 13.19 -4.64 -9.05
CA CYS A 223 14.21 -5.20 -8.15
C CYS A 223 15.47 -4.32 -8.12
N GLU A 224 15.90 -3.79 -9.26
CA GLU A 224 17.04 -2.89 -9.35
C GLU A 224 16.83 -1.61 -8.54
N LYS A 225 15.67 -0.95 -8.69
CA LYS A 225 15.28 0.23 -7.89
C LYS A 225 15.37 -0.07 -6.39
N ILE A 226 14.90 -1.25 -5.96
CA ILE A 226 14.92 -1.66 -4.55
C ILE A 226 16.36 -1.84 -4.07
N ASN A 227 17.18 -2.61 -4.79
CA ASN A 227 18.56 -2.92 -4.38
C ASN A 227 19.49 -1.70 -4.37
N GLN A 228 19.25 -0.71 -5.23
CA GLN A 228 20.08 0.50 -5.32
C GLN A 228 19.62 1.63 -4.38
N SER A 229 18.45 1.50 -3.74
CA SER A 229 17.87 2.56 -2.93
C SER A 229 18.56 2.73 -1.59
N LYS A 230 18.71 3.98 -1.14
CA LYS A 230 19.09 4.32 0.25
C LYS A 230 17.93 4.13 1.24
N ARG A 231 16.69 4.03 0.74
CA ARG A 231 15.45 3.74 1.49
C ARG A 231 14.69 2.61 0.79
N PRO A 232 15.17 1.36 0.89
CA PRO A 232 14.58 0.25 0.15
C PRO A 232 13.13 -0.04 0.53
N ASP A 233 12.77 0.12 1.81
CA ASP A 233 11.41 0.00 2.33
C ASP A 233 10.40 0.83 1.52
N LEU A 234 10.63 2.14 1.43
CA LEU A 234 9.75 3.04 0.71
C LEU A 234 9.85 2.86 -0.81
N MET A 235 11.06 2.74 -1.34
CA MET A 235 11.26 2.55 -2.78
C MET A 235 10.62 1.25 -3.28
N GLY A 236 10.62 0.20 -2.47
CA GLY A 236 9.93 -1.04 -2.77
C GLY A 236 8.45 -0.82 -2.98
N MET A 237 7.77 -0.15 -2.05
CA MET A 237 6.36 0.21 -2.20
C MET A 237 6.10 0.98 -3.50
N ILE A 238 6.91 1.99 -3.78
CA ILE A 238 6.81 2.86 -4.95
C ILE A 238 6.98 2.04 -6.24
N ALA A 239 8.11 1.34 -6.40
CA ALA A 239 8.42 0.57 -7.59
C ALA A 239 7.43 -0.60 -7.81
N GLY A 240 6.99 -1.23 -6.73
CA GLY A 240 5.95 -2.26 -6.76
C GLY A 240 4.60 -1.70 -7.21
N PHE A 241 4.19 -0.55 -6.67
CA PHE A 241 2.98 0.15 -7.10
C PHE A 241 3.05 0.48 -8.59
N GLU A 242 4.16 1.06 -9.06
CA GLU A 242 4.32 1.45 -10.47
C GLU A 242 4.16 0.24 -11.40
N HIS A 243 4.89 -0.85 -11.12
CA HIS A 243 4.83 -2.08 -11.92
C HIS A 243 3.42 -2.68 -11.90
N GLY A 244 2.78 -2.69 -10.74
CA GLY A 244 1.42 -3.16 -10.57
C GLY A 244 0.36 -2.32 -11.30
N ALA A 245 0.45 -0.99 -11.21
CA ALA A 245 -0.44 -0.06 -11.91
C ALA A 245 -0.29 -0.17 -13.43
N LYS A 246 0.94 -0.41 -13.90
CA LYS A 246 1.27 -0.52 -15.32
C LYS A 246 0.81 -1.84 -15.95
N TYR A 247 0.88 -2.95 -15.24
CA TYR A 247 0.68 -4.29 -15.81
C TYR A 247 -0.50 -5.06 -15.20
N GLY A 248 -1.15 -4.50 -14.18
CA GLY A 248 -2.32 -5.06 -13.52
C GLY A 248 -2.01 -6.23 -12.58
N ILE A 249 -3.07 -6.86 -12.06
CA ILE A 249 -2.96 -7.94 -11.06
C ILE A 249 -2.09 -9.12 -11.51
N LYS A 250 -1.95 -9.38 -12.82
CA LYS A 250 -1.12 -10.48 -13.35
C LYS A 250 0.36 -10.12 -13.51
N ALA A 251 0.78 -8.93 -13.05
CA ALA A 251 2.15 -8.42 -13.17
C ALA A 251 3.19 -9.23 -12.36
N PHE A 252 2.77 -9.95 -11.32
CA PHE A 252 3.65 -10.65 -10.40
C PHE A 252 3.57 -12.19 -10.57
N LYS A 253 4.47 -12.91 -9.89
CA LYS A 253 4.44 -14.37 -9.82
C LYS A 253 3.41 -14.79 -8.76
N GLN A 254 2.57 -15.77 -9.06
CA GLN A 254 1.50 -16.20 -8.15
C GLN A 254 2.02 -16.64 -6.78
N ILE A 255 3.17 -17.30 -6.76
CA ILE A 255 3.82 -17.75 -5.52
C ILE A 255 4.22 -16.59 -4.60
N TRP A 256 4.40 -15.37 -5.11
CA TRP A 256 4.76 -14.21 -4.29
C TRP A 256 3.60 -13.76 -3.39
N TYR A 257 2.36 -13.94 -3.83
CA TYR A 257 1.19 -13.58 -3.01
C TYR A 257 1.11 -14.42 -1.74
N LEU A 258 1.52 -15.69 -1.82
CA LEU A 258 1.47 -16.63 -0.71
C LEU A 258 2.54 -16.38 0.35
N ARG A 259 3.49 -15.47 0.10
CA ARG A 259 4.59 -15.17 1.01
C ARG A 259 4.31 -14.02 1.97
N ILE A 260 3.20 -13.31 1.81
CA ILE A 260 2.94 -12.02 2.47
C ILE A 260 1.75 -12.14 3.42
N ASP A 261 1.95 -11.78 4.68
CA ASP A 261 0.95 -11.94 5.74
C ASP A 261 -0.32 -11.08 5.54
N ALA A 262 -0.17 -9.88 5.00
CA ALA A 262 -1.26 -8.95 4.75
C ALA A 262 -2.07 -9.22 3.46
N MET A 263 -1.71 -10.25 2.68
CA MET A 263 -2.21 -10.43 1.32
C MET A 263 -3.75 -10.52 1.23
N ILE A 264 -4.39 -11.21 2.18
CA ILE A 264 -5.85 -11.35 2.22
C ILE A 264 -6.53 -10.00 2.44
N LEU A 265 -6.08 -9.24 3.45
CA LEU A 265 -6.60 -7.89 3.72
C LEU A 265 -6.35 -6.97 2.53
N ASN A 266 -5.17 -7.10 1.93
CA ASN A 266 -4.77 -6.28 0.80
C ASN A 266 -5.70 -6.46 -0.41
N GLU A 267 -6.02 -7.71 -0.75
CA GLU A 267 -6.96 -8.00 -1.82
C GLU A 267 -8.36 -7.45 -1.50
N GLN A 268 -8.86 -7.67 -0.28
CA GLN A 268 -10.16 -7.12 0.15
C GLN A 268 -10.20 -5.60 0.01
N MET A 269 -9.11 -4.92 0.41
CA MET A 269 -9.01 -3.48 0.30
C MET A 269 -8.99 -3.02 -1.16
N GLY A 270 -8.22 -3.68 -2.02
CA GLY A 270 -8.20 -3.38 -3.46
C GLY A 270 -9.59 -3.48 -4.10
N TRP A 271 -10.39 -4.50 -3.75
CA TRP A 271 -11.77 -4.62 -4.23
C TRP A 271 -12.68 -3.51 -3.68
N ARG A 272 -12.50 -3.09 -2.42
CA ARG A 272 -13.25 -1.96 -1.85
C ARG A 272 -12.92 -0.67 -2.57
N VAL A 273 -11.64 -0.36 -2.81
CA VAL A 273 -11.22 0.81 -3.60
C VAL A 273 -11.81 0.75 -5.00
N ALA A 274 -11.66 -0.39 -5.69
CA ALA A 274 -12.18 -0.60 -7.05
C ALA A 274 -13.68 -0.30 -7.18
N ARG A 275 -14.47 -0.52 -6.13
CA ARG A 275 -15.91 -0.26 -6.11
C ARG A 275 -16.25 1.19 -5.76
N ASN A 276 -15.40 1.91 -5.02
CA ASN A 276 -15.67 3.25 -4.49
C ASN A 276 -14.99 4.39 -5.26
N ILE A 277 -14.20 4.11 -6.30
CA ILE A 277 -13.51 5.12 -7.14
C ILE A 277 -14.41 6.23 -7.68
N LYS A 278 -15.70 5.96 -7.93
CA LYS A 278 -16.61 6.98 -8.45
C LYS A 278 -17.00 8.03 -7.40
N SER A 279 -16.66 7.79 -6.13
CA SER A 279 -17.05 8.61 -4.98
C SER A 279 -15.98 9.63 -4.57
N PHE A 280 -14.85 9.71 -5.30
CA PHE A 280 -13.71 10.59 -5.01
C PHE A 280 -13.43 11.56 -6.17
#